data_AF-A0A3D4FRW0-F1
#
_entry.id   AF-A0A3D4FRW0-F1
#
_cell.length_a   1.000
_cell.length_b   1.000
_cell.length_c   1.000
_cell.angle_alpha   90.00
_cell.angle_beta   90.00
_cell.angle_gamma   90.00
#
_symmetry.space_group_name_H-M   'P 1'
#
loop_
_entity.id
_entity.type
_entity.pdbx_description
1 polymer ?
#
loop_
_entity_poly.entity_id
_entity_poly.type
_entity_poly.pdbx_seq_one_letter_code
_entity_poly.pdbx_strand_id
1 'polypeptide(L)' 'MFQAIRSQGRTGLVTYVTGGDPDQERSVQILLGLDRAGADVIEVGVPFSDPLADGPVIQRASERALAAGASLSSTLDLIE' A
#
# COMPACT_ATOMS: atom_id res chain seq x y z
N MET A 1 10.11 11.54 11.46
CA MET A 1 8.71 11.09 11.63
C MET A 1 8.41 10.58 13.06
N PHE A 2 8.87 9.39 13.49
CA PHE A 2 8.50 8.83 14.81
C PHE A 2 8.77 9.72 16.03
N GLN A 3 9.85 10.51 16.03
CA GLN A 3 10.10 11.50 17.08
C GLN A 3 9.02 12.59 17.11
N ALA A 4 8.58 13.08 15.95
CA ALA A 4 7.53 14.09 15.84
C ALA A 4 6.18 13.56 16.33
N ILE A 5 5.84 12.32 15.96
CA ILE A 5 4.63 11.63 16.45
C ILE A 5 4.64 11.54 17.98
N ARG A 6 5.77 11.10 18.56
CA ARG A 6 5.95 11.02 20.02
C ARG A 6 5.86 12.38 20.70
N SER A 7 6.47 13.43 20.13
CA SER A 7 6.40 14.79 20.70
C SER A 7 4.99 15.38 20.65
N GLN A 8 4.15 14.92 19.72
CA GLN A 8 2.74 15.32 19.63
C GLN A 8 1.84 14.53 20.58
N GLY A 9 2.36 13.55 21.33
CA GLY A 9 1.59 12.76 22.29
C GLY A 9 0.51 11.87 21.65
N ARG A 10 0.63 11.56 20.35
CA ARG A 10 -0.32 10.72 19.61
C ARG A 10 0.30 9.40 19.16
N THR A 11 -0.53 8.41 18.88
CA THR A 11 -0.12 7.16 18.23
C THR A 11 0.09 7.38 16.73
N GLY A 12 1.05 6.67 16.14
CA GLY A 12 1.26 6.68 14.70
C GLY A 12 0.29 5.77 13.96
N LEU A 13 -0.17 6.20 12.78
CA LEU A 13 -1.01 5.41 11.88
C LEU A 13 -0.18 4.86 10.72
N VAL A 14 -0.08 3.54 10.65
CA VAL A 14 0.51 2.82 9.51
C VAL A 14 -0.63 2.20 8.71
N THR A 15 -0.69 2.51 7.42
CA THR A 15 -1.70 1.95 6.50
C THR A 15 -1.02 1.07 5.46
N TYR A 16 -1.65 -0.05 5.11
CA TYR A 16 -1.13 -0.99 4.11
C TYR A 16 -2.05 -1.01 2.87
N VAL A 17 -1.44 -1.03 1.69
CA VAL A 17 -2.12 -1.26 0.40
C VAL A 17 -1.31 -2.20 -0.49
N THR A 18 -1.96 -3.03 -1.28
CA THR A 18 -1.29 -3.81 -2.33
C THR A 18 -1.15 -2.96 -3.59
N GLY A 19 0.08 -2.73 -4.05
CA GLY A 19 0.36 -1.93 -5.23
C GLY A 19 -0.24 -2.58 -6.49
N GLY A 20 -1.03 -1.80 -7.22
CA GLY A 20 -1.74 -2.26 -8.42
C GLY A 20 -3.14 -2.83 -8.14
N ASP A 21 -3.65 -2.82 -6.90
CA ASP A 21 -5.03 -3.21 -6.58
C ASP A 21 -5.96 -1.99 -6.45
N PRO A 22 -7.13 -1.94 -7.14
CA PRO A 22 -7.58 -2.88 -8.18
C PRO A 22 -6.92 -2.68 -9.54
N ASP A 23 -6.28 -1.52 -9.75
CA ASP A 23 -5.42 -1.23 -10.89
C ASP A 23 -4.41 -0.11 -10.53
N GLN A 24 -3.50 0.19 -11.46
CA GLN A 24 -2.45 1.19 -11.27
C GLN A 24 -3.00 2.60 -11.02
N GLU A 25 -4.03 3.02 -11.75
CA GLU A 25 -4.60 4.37 -11.64
C GLU A 25 -5.25 4.57 -10.28
N ARG A 26 -6.07 3.60 -9.83
CA ARG A 26 -6.69 3.68 -8.50
C ARG A 26 -5.67 3.55 -7.39
N SER A 27 -4.60 2.78 -7.57
CA SER A 27 -3.50 2.70 -6.60
C SER A 27 -2.91 4.08 -6.31
N VAL A 28 -2.62 4.88 -7.35
CA VAL A 28 -2.15 6.28 -7.17
C VAL A 28 -3.18 7.11 -6.38
N GLN A 29 -4.46 7.02 -6.73
CA GLN A 29 -5.50 7.78 -6.03
C GLN A 29 -5.63 7.39 -4.56
N ILE A 30 -5.46 6.10 -4.24
CA ILE A 30 -5.48 5.59 -2.88
C ILE A 30 -4.29 6.13 -2.09
N LEU A 31 -3.08 6.06 -2.64
CA LEU A 31 -1.87 6.57 -1.98
C LEU A 31 -2.00 8.06 -1.66
N LEU A 32 -2.41 8.88 -2.63
CA LEU A 32 -2.67 10.31 -2.44
C LEU A 32 -3.83 10.58 -1.48
N GLY A 33 -4.82 9.68 -1.42
CA GLY A 33 -5.92 9.74 -0.46
C GLY A 33 -5.44 9.50 0.97
N LEU A 34 -4.59 8.49 1.18
CA LEU A 34 -4.03 8.13 2.48
C LEU A 34 -3.09 9.21 3.02
N ASP A 35 -2.25 9.78 2.15
CA ASP A 35 -1.39 10.93 2.50
C ASP A 35 -2.23 12.12 2.99
N ARG A 36 -3.23 12.54 2.19
CA ARG A 36 -4.15 13.63 2.57
C ARG A 36 -4.97 13.34 3.82
N ALA A 37 -5.26 12.06 4.10
CA ALA A 37 -5.98 11.64 5.29
C ALA A 37 -5.10 11.61 6.56
N GLY A 38 -3.78 11.82 6.42
CA GLY A 38 -2.85 11.90 7.55
C GLY A 38 -2.26 10.57 7.98
N ALA A 39 -2.11 9.60 7.07
CA ALA A 39 -1.29 8.42 7.33
C ALA A 39 0.15 8.86 7.65
N ASP A 40 0.74 8.30 8.70
CA ASP A 40 2.14 8.59 9.05
C ASP A 40 3.11 7.79 8.19
N VAL A 41 2.74 6.53 7.93
CA VAL A 41 3.47 5.60 7.06
C VAL A 41 2.47 4.91 6.16
N ILE A 42 2.80 4.82 4.88
CA ILE A 42 2.06 4.01 3.92
C ILE A 42 2.98 2.86 3.50
N GLU A 43 2.57 1.64 3.83
CA GLU A 43 3.19 0.41 3.35
C GLU A 43 2.57 0.04 2.00
N VAL A 44 3.41 -0.02 0.97
CA VAL A 44 3.00 -0.43 -0.38
C VAL A 44 3.54 -1.83 -0.64
N GLY A 45 2.65 -2.82 -0.58
CA GLY A 45 2.98 -4.22 -0.82
C GLY A 45 3.18 -4.50 -2.31
N VAL A 46 4.26 -5.18 -2.67
CA VAL A 46 4.44 -5.73 -4.01
C VAL A 46 3.60 -7.01 -4.09
N PRO A 47 2.67 -7.15 -5.04
CA PRO A 47 1.83 -8.34 -5.13
C PRO A 47 2.66 -9.56 -5.51
N PHE A 48 2.34 -10.71 -4.90
CA PHE A 48 3.09 -11.95 -5.06
C PHE A 48 2.17 -13.13 -5.36
N SER A 49 2.62 -14.09 -6.17
CA SER A 49 1.81 -15.24 -6.64
C SER A 49 1.46 -16.22 -5.54
N ASP A 50 2.31 -16.33 -4.51
CA ASP A 50 2.17 -17.30 -3.42
C ASP A 50 2.21 -16.62 -2.03
N PRO A 51 1.22 -15.76 -1.69
CA PRO A 51 1.23 -14.93 -0.48
C PRO A 51 0.81 -15.71 0.79
N LEU A 52 1.59 -16.73 1.17
CA LEU A 52 1.27 -17.66 2.26
C LEU A 52 1.18 -17.03 3.66
N ALA A 53 1.86 -15.89 3.87
CA ALA A 53 1.87 -15.19 5.15
C ALA A 53 0.67 -14.24 5.33
N ASP A 54 -0.06 -13.96 4.26
CA ASP A 54 -1.11 -12.94 4.23
C ASP A 54 -2.48 -13.53 4.53
N GLY A 55 -3.36 -12.70 5.12
CA GLY A 55 -4.76 -13.05 5.28
C GLY A 55 -5.55 -13.03 3.97
N PRO A 56 -6.75 -13.64 3.91
CA PRO A 56 -7.51 -13.83 2.67
C PRO A 56 -7.89 -12.55 1.94
N VAL A 57 -7.95 -11.40 2.64
CA VAL A 57 -8.21 -10.10 2.01
C VAL A 57 -7.01 -9.64 1.19
N ILE A 58 -5.80 -9.75 1.75
CA ILE A 58 -4.56 -9.33 1.10
C ILE A 58 -4.17 -10.33 0.00
N GLN A 59 -4.39 -11.63 0.20
CA GLN A 59 -4.19 -12.63 -0.86
C GLN A 59 -5.02 -12.27 -2.11
N ARG A 60 -6.31 -11.96 -1.94
CA ARG A 60 -7.17 -11.54 -3.06
C ARG A 60 -6.79 -10.19 -3.68
N ALA A 61 -6.21 -9.27 -2.89
CA ALA A 61 -5.68 -8.01 -3.41
C ALA A 61 -4.47 -8.29 -4.33
N SER A 62 -3.56 -9.17 -3.91
CA SER A 62 -2.45 -9.64 -4.75
C SER A 62 -2.94 -10.32 -6.03
N GLU A 63 -3.95 -11.20 -5.94
CA GLU A 63 -4.56 -11.83 -7.12
C GLU A 63 -5.12 -10.80 -8.12
N ARG A 64 -5.87 -9.80 -7.64
CA ARG A 64 -6.41 -8.73 -8.51
C ARG A 64 -5.31 -7.87 -9.12
N ALA A 65 -4.33 -7.47 -8.33
CA ALA A 65 -3.20 -6.68 -8.80
C ALA A 65 -2.40 -7.42 -9.88
N LEU A 66 -2.09 -8.71 -9.67
CA LEU A 66 -1.40 -9.54 -10.66
C LEU A 66 -2.25 -9.71 -11.94
N ALA A 67 -3.55 -9.94 -11.80
CA ALA A 67 -4.46 -10.01 -12.94
C ALA A 67 -4.53 -8.69 -13.73
N ALA A 68 -4.31 -7.54 -13.07
CA ALA A 68 -4.21 -6.22 -13.69
C ALA A 68 -2.81 -5.90 -14.25
N GLY A 69 -1.85 -6.84 -14.18
CA GLY A 69 -0.51 -6.69 -14.74
C GLY A 69 0.51 -6.03 -13.81
N ALA A 70 0.22 -5.96 -12.50
CA ALA A 70 1.16 -5.42 -11.53
C ALA A 70 2.46 -6.26 -11.44
N SER A 71 3.57 -5.57 -11.21
CA SER A 71 4.91 -6.13 -11.08
C SER A 71 5.71 -5.30 -10.07
N LEU A 72 6.89 -5.77 -9.67
CA LEU A 72 7.80 -4.97 -8.84
C LEU A 72 8.07 -3.60 -9.45
N SER A 73 8.36 -3.54 -10.75
CA SER A 73 8.63 -2.28 -11.47
C SER A 73 7.42 -1.35 -11.42
N SER A 74 6.22 -1.83 -11.77
CA SER A 74 5.03 -0.98 -11.74
C SER A 74 4.65 -0.55 -10.32
N THR A 75 4.94 -1.35 -9.29
CA THR A 75 4.76 -0.95 -7.89
C THR A 75 5.74 0.16 -7.49
N LEU A 76 6.99 0.12 -7.95
CA LEU A 76 7.95 1.19 -7.72
C LEU A 76 7.55 2.48 -8.45
N ASP A 77 7.02 2.37 -9.67
CA ASP A 77 6.50 3.53 -10.44
C ASP A 77 5.37 4.29 -9.70
N LEU A 78 4.73 3.70 -8.68
CA LEU A 78 3.72 4.38 -7.85
C LEU A 78 4.33 5.39 -6.87
N ILE A 79 5.63 5.29 -6.58
CA ILE A 79 6.30 6.04 -5.51
C ILE A 79 7.53 6.84 -6.00
N GLU A 80 7.83 6.80 -7.30
CA GLU A 80 8.81 7.67 -7.97
C GLU A 80 8.21 9.03 -8.35
#